data_AF-A0A1Q6EZB7-F1
#
_entry.id   AF-A0A1Q6EZB7-F1
#
_cell.length_a   1.000
_cell.length_b   1.000
_cell.length_c   1.000
_cell.angle_alpha   90.00
_cell.angle_beta   90.00
_cell.angle_gamma   90.00
#
_symmetry.space_group_name_H-M   'P 1'
#
loop_
_entity.id
_entity.type
_entity.pdbx_description
1 polymer ?
#
loop_
_entity_poly.entity_id
_entity_poly.type
_entity_poly.pdbx_seq_one_letter_code
_entity_poly.pdbx_strand_id
1 'polypeptide(L)'
;IIDTGLAYGHKPKGLVTFHAYADGNRKAVEEHLVEGAMYARTGDDVHIHFTVSPEHMGGFWDVLGATQPYYEERFGVKYDVSFSVQKPSTDTIAVNPDNTPFRTDKGELLFRPAGHGALIENLNDIDADIIFVKNIDNVTTDARSGDTVKYKKALAGVLLMLQAQAFDYLQALEVGGADLNPIVDFIERRLCVKLPENYDSAMLKRILDRPMRVCGMVRNEGEPGGGPFWTVGRDGIESLQIAEPSQIAPGERDVMRTATYFNPVDIVCGVRNSRGVKFDLTQYTDPATGFISSKSSFGRELRAQELPGLWNGAMSDWNTVFVEVPVTTFSPVKVVTDLLRPEHQPE
;
A
#
# COMPACT_ATOMS: atom_id res chain seq x y z
N ILE A 1 14.43 15.22 22.53
CA ILE A 1 13.83 14.67 21.29
C ILE A 1 14.85 13.89 20.49
N ILE A 2 16.03 14.45 20.18
CA ILE A 2 17.06 13.77 19.38
C ILE A 2 17.97 12.93 20.29
N ASP A 3 18.83 13.54 21.12
CA ASP A 3 19.87 12.77 21.85
C ASP A 3 19.58 12.51 23.34
N THR A 4 18.61 13.19 23.93
CA THR A 4 18.24 13.04 25.36
C THR A 4 16.73 12.82 25.55
N GLY A 5 16.37 12.11 26.62
CA GLY A 5 14.99 11.75 26.97
C GLY A 5 14.46 10.58 26.14
N LEU A 6 13.29 10.74 25.52
CA LEU A 6 12.60 9.67 24.76
C LEU A 6 13.29 9.29 23.42
N ALA A 7 14.25 10.11 22.97
CA ALA A 7 15.06 9.92 21.75
C ALA A 7 14.25 9.62 20.46
N TYR A 8 13.05 10.21 20.33
CA TYR A 8 12.17 10.01 19.17
C TYR A 8 12.75 10.46 17.83
N GLY A 9 13.73 11.37 17.81
CA GLY A 9 14.40 11.79 16.57
C GLY A 9 15.14 10.65 15.85
N HIS A 10 15.48 9.57 16.58
CA HIS A 10 16.19 8.40 16.05
C HIS A 10 15.28 7.18 15.87
N LYS A 11 13.97 7.31 16.11
CA LYS A 11 13.02 6.17 16.08
C LYS A 11 12.10 6.25 14.86
N PRO A 12 11.80 5.12 14.21
CA PRO A 12 10.74 5.07 13.22
C PRO A 12 9.39 5.31 13.90
N LYS A 13 8.41 5.84 13.15
CA LYS A 13 7.08 6.21 13.68
C LYS A 13 6.40 5.06 14.43
N GLY A 14 6.57 3.81 13.96
CA GLY A 14 6.06 2.61 14.63
C GLY A 14 6.46 2.48 16.11
N LEU A 15 7.62 3.01 16.51
CA LEU A 15 8.16 2.93 17.87
C LEU A 15 7.91 4.20 18.70
N VAL A 16 7.29 5.22 18.10
CA VAL A 16 6.88 6.45 18.76
C VAL A 16 5.55 6.22 19.46
N THR A 17 5.43 6.76 20.68
CA THR A 17 4.18 6.71 21.45
C THR A 17 3.19 7.71 20.85
N PHE A 18 2.04 7.23 20.41
CA PHE A 18 1.03 8.02 19.71
C PHE A 18 -0.10 8.42 20.65
N HIS A 19 -0.64 7.45 21.40
CA HIS A 19 -1.87 7.65 22.15
C HIS A 19 -1.67 7.35 23.64
N ALA A 20 -2.41 8.07 24.46
CA ALA A 20 -2.47 7.88 25.91
C ALA A 20 -3.85 7.34 26.30
N TYR A 21 -3.86 6.29 27.11
CA TYR A 21 -5.08 5.69 27.64
C TYR A 21 -4.96 5.52 29.16
N ALA A 22 -6.09 5.27 29.83
CA ALA A 22 -6.10 5.00 31.27
C ALA A 22 -5.30 3.74 31.65
N ASP A 23 -5.21 2.76 30.75
CA ASP A 23 -4.47 1.51 30.91
C ASP A 23 -3.01 1.60 30.43
N GLY A 24 -2.58 2.74 29.90
CA GLY A 24 -1.20 2.98 29.48
C GLY A 24 -1.10 3.73 28.16
N ASN A 25 0.13 4.10 27.79
CA ASN A 25 0.38 4.75 26.52
C ASN A 25 0.75 3.72 25.46
N ARG A 26 0.24 3.88 24.23
CA ARG A 26 0.49 2.97 23.11
C ARG A 26 1.35 3.61 22.05
N LYS A 27 2.22 2.80 21.47
CA LYS A 27 2.97 3.10 20.25
C LYS A 27 2.15 2.83 19.02
N ALA A 28 2.52 3.45 17.91
CA ALA A 28 1.84 3.20 16.63
C ALA A 28 1.83 1.70 16.28
N VAL A 29 2.91 0.94 16.53
CA VAL A 29 2.94 -0.51 16.30
C VAL A 29 1.88 -1.28 17.11
N GLU A 30 1.60 -0.86 18.34
CA GLU A 30 0.62 -1.52 19.20
C GLU A 30 -0.82 -1.29 18.70
N GLU A 31 -1.10 -0.12 18.13
CA GLU A 31 -2.42 0.16 17.55
C GLU A 31 -2.74 -0.75 16.35
N HIS A 32 -1.74 -1.26 15.64
CA HIS A 32 -1.96 -2.27 14.59
C HIS A 32 -2.32 -3.65 15.15
N LEU A 33 -1.94 -3.98 16.39
CA LEU A 33 -2.42 -5.20 17.05
C LEU A 33 -3.94 -5.06 17.30
N VAL A 34 -4.36 -3.92 17.85
CA VAL A 34 -5.77 -3.60 18.10
C VAL A 34 -6.59 -3.67 16.80
N GLU A 35 -6.17 -2.94 15.77
CA GLU A 35 -6.86 -2.95 14.48
C GLU A 35 -6.90 -4.34 13.82
N GLY A 36 -5.78 -5.08 13.87
CA GLY A 36 -5.68 -6.42 13.32
C GLY A 36 -6.71 -7.36 13.92
N ALA A 37 -6.91 -7.34 15.24
CA ALA A 37 -7.94 -8.14 15.90
C ALA A 37 -9.38 -7.76 15.49
N MET A 38 -9.61 -6.51 15.06
CA MET A 38 -10.95 -6.02 14.74
C MET A 38 -11.42 -6.38 13.32
N TYR A 39 -10.52 -6.43 12.33
CA TYR A 39 -10.89 -6.68 10.93
C TYR A 39 -10.03 -7.70 10.17
N ALA A 40 -8.88 -8.13 10.69
CA ALA A 40 -7.96 -9.06 10.00
C ALA A 40 -7.86 -10.43 10.69
N ARG A 41 -8.82 -10.76 11.56
CA ARG A 41 -8.90 -12.04 12.29
C ARG A 41 -9.45 -13.16 11.38
N THR A 42 -8.74 -14.28 11.34
CA THR A 42 -9.15 -15.54 10.69
C THR A 42 -9.27 -16.63 11.74
N GLY A 43 -10.49 -17.03 12.10
CA GLY A 43 -10.68 -17.91 13.26
C GLY A 43 -10.23 -17.18 14.52
N ASP A 44 -9.21 -17.67 15.22
CA ASP A 44 -8.59 -17.01 16.37
C ASP A 44 -7.25 -16.34 16.04
N ASP A 45 -6.76 -16.49 14.81
CA ASP A 45 -5.45 -16.02 14.38
C ASP A 45 -5.53 -14.64 13.72
N VAL A 46 -4.52 -13.81 13.96
CA VAL A 46 -4.35 -12.49 13.36
C VAL A 46 -2.92 -12.40 12.82
N HIS A 47 -2.79 -12.30 11.50
CA HIS A 47 -1.49 -12.19 10.84
C HIS A 47 -1.17 -10.72 10.57
N ILE A 48 -0.03 -10.25 11.06
CA ILE A 48 0.45 -8.88 10.83
C ILE A 48 1.87 -8.94 10.30
N HIS A 49 2.10 -8.28 9.17
CA HIS A 49 3.41 -8.20 8.55
C HIS A 49 3.91 -6.75 8.54
N PHE A 50 5.08 -6.51 9.13
CA PHE A 50 5.72 -5.20 9.10
C PHE A 50 6.94 -5.20 8.18
N THR A 51 7.01 -4.26 7.26
CA THR A 51 8.26 -3.95 6.56
C THR A 51 8.99 -2.83 7.29
N VAL A 52 10.20 -3.12 7.77
CA VAL A 52 11.01 -2.20 8.61
C VAL A 52 12.43 -2.09 8.08
N SER A 53 13.13 -1.01 8.45
CA SER A 53 14.58 -0.94 8.20
C SER A 53 15.33 -1.91 9.13
N PRO A 54 16.40 -2.58 8.66
CA PRO A 54 17.15 -3.56 9.45
C PRO A 54 17.57 -3.06 10.85
N GLU A 55 18.05 -1.82 10.93
CA GLU A 55 18.54 -1.17 12.15
C GLU A 55 17.46 -0.96 13.23
N HIS A 56 16.17 -1.01 12.85
CA HIS A 56 15.06 -0.79 13.77
C HIS A 56 14.32 -2.07 14.13
N MET A 57 14.58 -3.19 13.45
CA MET A 57 13.87 -4.45 13.64
C MET A 57 13.91 -4.94 15.10
N GLY A 58 15.06 -4.84 15.77
CA GLY A 58 15.20 -5.21 17.18
C GLY A 58 14.24 -4.44 18.09
N GLY A 59 14.10 -3.13 17.87
CA GLY A 59 13.19 -2.30 18.66
C GLY A 59 11.71 -2.62 18.45
N PHE A 60 11.32 -3.11 17.27
CA PHE A 60 9.97 -3.63 17.04
C PHE A 60 9.73 -4.93 17.79
N TRP A 61 10.68 -5.87 17.73
CA TRP A 61 10.60 -7.13 18.49
C TRP A 61 10.52 -6.89 19.99
N ASP A 62 11.29 -5.95 20.54
CA ASP A 62 11.25 -5.61 21.97
C ASP A 62 9.86 -5.11 22.39
N VAL A 63 9.25 -4.20 21.61
CA VAL A 63 7.92 -3.68 21.91
C VAL A 63 6.86 -4.78 21.79
N LEU A 64 6.87 -5.55 20.70
CA LEU A 64 5.90 -6.62 20.49
C LEU A 64 6.03 -7.73 21.51
N GLY A 65 7.25 -8.17 21.83
CA GLY A 65 7.49 -9.18 22.86
C GLY A 65 6.95 -8.79 24.23
N ALA A 66 6.97 -7.49 24.55
CA ALA A 66 6.42 -6.96 25.80
C ALA A 66 4.89 -6.77 25.78
N THR A 67 4.28 -6.57 24.62
CA THR A 67 2.88 -6.10 24.51
C THR A 67 1.92 -7.10 23.87
N GLN A 68 2.41 -8.00 23.00
CA GLN A 68 1.58 -8.99 22.32
C GLN A 68 0.77 -9.87 23.29
N PRO A 69 1.33 -10.43 24.38
CA PRO A 69 0.55 -11.27 25.30
C PRO A 69 -0.66 -10.56 25.91
N TYR A 70 -0.51 -9.26 26.21
CA TYR A 70 -1.61 -8.43 26.72
C TYR A 70 -2.74 -8.30 25.70
N TYR A 71 -2.41 -8.03 24.43
CA TYR A 71 -3.42 -7.88 23.39
C TYR A 71 -4.03 -9.22 22.96
N GLU A 72 -3.28 -10.34 23.02
CA GLU A 72 -3.82 -11.69 22.80
C GLU A 72 -4.92 -12.02 23.82
N GLU A 73 -4.65 -11.76 25.11
CA GLU A 73 -5.62 -11.95 26.19
C GLU A 73 -6.82 -11.01 26.03
N ARG A 74 -6.55 -9.72 25.79
CA ARG A 74 -7.60 -8.68 25.67
C ARG A 74 -8.60 -8.98 24.55
N PHE A 75 -8.13 -9.45 23.40
CA PHE A 75 -8.99 -9.68 22.23
C PHE A 75 -9.35 -11.15 21.99
N GLY A 76 -8.80 -12.07 22.78
CA GLY A 76 -9.00 -13.51 22.60
C GLY A 76 -8.55 -13.97 21.22
N VAL A 77 -7.31 -13.61 20.85
CA VAL A 77 -6.68 -13.93 19.56
C VAL A 77 -5.25 -14.42 19.74
N LYS A 78 -4.66 -14.97 18.68
CA LYS A 78 -3.23 -15.24 18.56
C LYS A 78 -2.64 -14.40 17.45
N TYR A 79 -1.59 -13.65 17.76
CA TYR A 79 -0.91 -12.87 16.74
C TYR A 79 0.25 -13.66 16.16
N ASP A 80 0.24 -13.78 14.84
CA ASP A 80 1.39 -14.19 14.05
C ASP A 80 1.99 -12.93 13.42
N VAL A 81 3.03 -12.40 14.07
CA VAL A 81 3.71 -11.19 13.61
C VAL A 81 5.00 -11.56 12.89
N SER A 82 5.12 -11.10 11.66
CA SER A 82 6.31 -11.30 10.84
C SER A 82 6.88 -9.98 10.33
N PHE A 83 8.14 -10.03 9.92
CA PHE A 83 8.85 -8.86 9.42
C PHE A 83 9.50 -9.15 8.07
N SER A 84 9.61 -8.10 7.27
CA SER A 84 10.53 -8.06 6.14
C SER A 84 11.35 -6.78 6.17
N VAL A 85 12.44 -6.78 5.42
CA VAL A 85 13.19 -5.58 5.08
C VAL A 85 13.10 -5.39 3.57
N GLN A 86 13.26 -4.17 3.08
CA GLN A 86 13.44 -3.96 1.64
C GLN A 86 14.63 -4.80 1.16
N LYS A 87 14.43 -5.66 0.15
CA LYS A 87 15.47 -6.58 -0.32
C LYS A 87 16.67 -5.78 -0.86
N PRO A 88 17.90 -5.96 -0.34
CA PRO A 88 19.07 -5.22 -0.84
C PRO A 88 19.37 -5.43 -2.32
N SER A 89 18.90 -6.55 -2.91
CA SER A 89 18.98 -6.82 -4.34
C SER A 89 18.17 -5.85 -5.22
N THR A 90 17.28 -5.06 -4.61
CA THR A 90 16.51 -4.01 -5.29
C THR A 90 17.18 -2.64 -5.22
N ASP A 91 18.30 -2.51 -4.51
CA ASP A 91 19.00 -1.24 -4.37
C ASP A 91 19.53 -0.73 -5.72
N THR A 92 19.43 0.58 -5.93
CA THR A 92 19.93 1.23 -7.14
C THR A 92 21.25 1.94 -6.86
N ILE A 93 22.11 1.99 -7.88
CA ILE A 93 23.37 2.73 -7.80
C ILE A 93 23.09 4.23 -7.72
N ALA A 94 23.71 4.92 -6.76
CA ALA A 94 23.74 6.37 -6.74
C ALA A 94 24.74 6.90 -7.76
N VAL A 95 24.38 7.98 -8.44
CA VAL A 95 25.23 8.65 -9.44
C VAL A 95 25.39 10.13 -9.10
N ASN A 96 26.49 10.72 -9.54
CA ASN A 96 26.70 12.17 -9.50
C ASN A 96 25.72 12.88 -10.46
N PRO A 97 25.55 14.21 -10.38
CA PRO A 97 24.69 14.95 -11.31
C PRO A 97 25.04 14.80 -12.81
N ASP A 98 26.28 14.40 -13.12
CA ASP A 98 26.78 14.07 -14.46
C ASP A 98 26.56 12.59 -14.86
N ASN A 99 25.84 11.83 -14.03
CA ASN A 99 25.55 10.40 -14.16
C ASN A 99 26.75 9.45 -14.04
N THR A 100 27.92 9.92 -13.60
CA THR A 100 29.02 9.02 -13.23
C THR A 100 28.75 8.33 -11.88
N PRO A 101 29.24 7.10 -11.64
CA PRO A 101 29.00 6.40 -10.37
C PRO A 101 29.44 7.22 -9.15
N PHE A 102 28.53 7.40 -8.19
CA PHE A 102 28.84 8.09 -6.94
C PHE A 102 29.69 7.18 -6.05
N ARG A 103 30.81 7.72 -5.55
CA ARG A 103 31.73 7.01 -4.66
C ARG A 103 31.80 7.65 -3.28
N THR A 104 31.81 6.82 -2.25
CA THR A 104 32.08 7.25 -0.87
C THR A 104 33.53 7.75 -0.77
N ASP A 105 33.88 8.38 0.35
CA ASP A 105 35.26 8.86 0.57
C ASP A 105 36.28 7.72 0.61
N LYS A 106 35.82 6.47 0.79
CA LYS A 106 36.63 5.24 0.73
C LYS A 106 36.75 4.66 -0.69
N GLY A 107 36.13 5.28 -1.70
CA GLY A 107 36.14 4.84 -3.10
C GLY A 107 35.10 3.78 -3.45
N GLU A 108 34.28 3.34 -2.50
CA GLU A 108 33.22 2.33 -2.70
C GLU A 108 32.02 2.92 -3.44
N LEU A 109 31.33 2.09 -4.23
CA LEU A 109 30.06 2.49 -4.84
C LEU A 109 28.98 2.67 -3.77
N LEU A 110 28.19 3.74 -3.87
CA LEU A 110 27.05 3.95 -3.00
C LEU A 110 25.79 3.38 -3.63
N PHE A 111 25.13 2.46 -2.92
CA PHE A 111 23.82 1.94 -3.26
C PHE A 111 22.75 2.58 -2.36
N ARG A 112 21.54 2.75 -2.89
CA ARG A 112 20.42 3.38 -2.21
C ARG A 112 19.18 2.49 -2.31
N PRO A 113 18.38 2.41 -1.23
CA PRO A 113 17.06 1.80 -1.31
C PRO A 113 16.22 2.49 -2.38
N ALA A 114 15.63 1.69 -3.28
CA ALA A 114 14.92 2.17 -4.46
C ALA A 114 13.45 2.58 -4.19
N GLY A 115 13.18 3.12 -3.00
CA GLY A 115 11.86 3.57 -2.58
C GLY A 115 10.86 2.44 -2.33
N HIS A 116 9.61 2.80 -2.08
CA HIS A 116 8.53 1.85 -1.79
C HIS A 116 8.20 0.92 -2.96
N GLY A 117 8.68 1.23 -4.17
CA GLY A 117 8.51 0.36 -5.33
C GLY A 117 9.16 -1.02 -5.19
N ALA A 118 10.23 -1.10 -4.42
CA ALA A 118 10.86 -2.37 -4.08
C ALA A 118 9.98 -3.30 -3.23
N LEU A 119 8.89 -2.81 -2.66
CA LEU A 119 8.01 -3.58 -1.77
C LEU A 119 7.12 -4.57 -2.52
N ILE A 120 7.05 -4.53 -3.85
CA ILE A 120 6.27 -5.53 -4.60
C ILE A 120 6.83 -6.93 -4.37
N GLU A 121 8.14 -7.06 -4.25
CA GLU A 121 8.84 -8.28 -3.88
C GLU A 121 8.44 -8.77 -2.49
N ASN A 122 8.38 -7.86 -1.52
CA ASN A 122 7.96 -8.18 -0.16
C ASN A 122 6.49 -8.63 -0.13
N LEU A 123 5.61 -7.93 -0.86
CA LEU A 123 4.21 -8.31 -0.99
C LEU A 123 4.05 -9.66 -1.72
N ASN A 124 4.90 -9.92 -2.72
CA ASN A 124 4.93 -11.18 -3.46
C ASN A 124 5.38 -12.37 -2.60
N ASP A 125 6.05 -12.14 -1.46
CA ASP A 125 6.42 -13.20 -0.53
C ASP A 125 5.28 -13.55 0.47
N ILE A 126 4.28 -12.67 0.65
CA ILE A 126 3.17 -12.87 1.59
C ILE A 126 2.16 -13.88 1.03
N ASP A 127 2.00 -15.03 1.68
CA ASP A 127 1.04 -16.06 1.28
C ASP A 127 -0.31 -15.89 1.99
N ALA A 128 -1.25 -15.20 1.34
CA ALA A 128 -2.58 -14.92 1.87
C ALA A 128 -3.60 -14.76 0.73
N ASP A 129 -4.89 -14.91 1.05
CA ASP A 129 -5.98 -14.68 0.08
C ASP A 129 -6.31 -13.18 -0.04
N ILE A 130 -6.35 -12.50 1.11
CA ILE A 130 -6.65 -11.07 1.24
C ILE A 130 -5.51 -10.41 2.02
N ILE A 131 -4.98 -9.31 1.50
CA ILE A 131 -3.91 -8.54 2.16
C ILE A 131 -4.37 -7.09 2.34
N PHE A 132 -4.36 -6.61 3.59
CA PHE A 132 -4.58 -5.21 3.90
C PHE A 132 -3.24 -4.46 3.93
N VAL A 133 -3.09 -3.44 3.07
CA VAL A 133 -1.91 -2.58 3.04
C VAL A 133 -2.29 -1.22 3.62
N LYS A 134 -1.53 -0.77 4.63
CA LYS A 134 -1.67 0.55 5.24
C LYS A 134 -0.34 1.11 5.72
N ASN A 135 -0.27 2.43 5.86
CA ASN A 135 0.87 3.09 6.48
C ASN A 135 0.87 2.89 8.00
N ILE A 136 2.07 2.75 8.58
CA ILE A 136 2.27 2.56 10.02
C ILE A 136 1.73 3.72 10.86
N ASP A 137 1.70 4.94 10.29
CA ASP A 137 1.33 6.18 10.96
C ASP A 137 -0.16 6.53 10.82
N ASN A 138 -0.92 5.78 10.02
CA ASN A 138 -2.38 5.97 9.88
C ASN A 138 -3.10 5.06 10.88
N VAL A 139 -3.21 5.54 12.12
CA VAL A 139 -3.90 4.88 13.24
C VAL A 139 -4.60 5.95 14.07
N THR A 140 -5.67 5.58 14.77
CA THR A 140 -6.42 6.48 15.64
C THR A 140 -6.66 5.81 17.00
N THR A 141 -7.33 6.51 17.91
CA THR A 141 -7.68 6.00 19.24
C THR A 141 -8.81 4.97 19.19
N ASP A 142 -8.89 4.10 20.20
CA ASP A 142 -9.98 3.10 20.33
C ASP A 142 -11.38 3.72 20.10
N ALA A 143 -11.64 4.90 20.69
CA ALA A 143 -12.91 5.62 20.60
C ALA A 143 -13.29 6.06 19.16
N ARG A 144 -12.29 6.23 18.28
CA ARG A 144 -12.46 6.77 16.92
C ARG A 144 -12.23 5.75 15.81
N SER A 145 -11.81 4.54 16.16
CA SER A 145 -11.49 3.46 15.21
C SER A 145 -12.70 2.87 14.46
N GLY A 146 -13.93 3.23 14.87
CA GLY A 146 -15.17 2.62 14.37
C GLY A 146 -15.33 2.68 12.84
N ASP A 147 -15.09 3.85 12.24
CA ASP A 147 -15.16 4.00 10.78
C ASP A 147 -14.07 3.20 10.08
N THR A 148 -12.83 3.23 10.58
CA THR A 148 -11.72 2.45 10.04
C THR A 148 -12.08 0.96 9.98
N VAL A 149 -12.56 0.39 11.09
CA VAL A 149 -12.95 -1.04 11.14
C VAL A 149 -14.08 -1.35 10.17
N LYS A 150 -15.11 -0.50 10.12
CA LYS A 150 -16.28 -0.68 9.25
C LYS A 150 -15.87 -0.65 7.77
N TYR A 151 -15.10 0.34 7.36
CA TYR A 151 -14.74 0.51 5.96
C TYR A 151 -13.66 -0.47 5.51
N LYS A 152 -12.73 -0.90 6.38
CA LYS A 152 -11.82 -2.02 6.09
C LYS A 152 -12.58 -3.29 5.70
N LYS A 153 -13.61 -3.65 6.48
CA LYS A 153 -14.50 -4.79 6.17
C LYS A 153 -15.29 -4.57 4.88
N ALA A 154 -15.78 -3.35 4.65
CA ALA A 154 -16.51 -3.02 3.43
C ALA A 154 -15.63 -3.16 2.17
N LEU A 155 -14.40 -2.64 2.20
CA LEU A 155 -13.43 -2.74 1.10
C LEU A 155 -13.09 -4.21 0.80
N ALA A 156 -12.86 -5.03 1.83
CA ALA A 156 -12.66 -6.47 1.66
C ALA A 156 -13.90 -7.17 1.07
N GLY A 157 -15.11 -6.79 1.50
CA GLY A 157 -16.35 -7.29 0.93
C GLY A 157 -16.49 -6.95 -0.56
N VAL A 158 -16.16 -5.71 -0.95
CA VAL A 158 -16.15 -5.29 -2.37
C VAL A 158 -15.15 -6.10 -3.18
N LEU A 159 -13.92 -6.29 -2.67
CA LEU A 159 -12.90 -7.11 -3.31
C LEU A 159 -13.43 -8.53 -3.58
N LEU A 160 -13.96 -9.19 -2.54
CA LEU A 160 -14.47 -10.55 -2.63
C LEU A 160 -15.62 -10.67 -3.63
N MET A 161 -16.55 -9.71 -3.64
CA MET A 161 -17.66 -9.70 -4.59
C MET A 161 -17.17 -9.57 -6.05
N LEU A 162 -16.21 -8.68 -6.29
CA LEU A 162 -15.66 -8.47 -7.63
C LEU A 162 -14.82 -9.67 -8.10
N GLN A 163 -14.00 -10.26 -7.22
CA GLN A 163 -13.23 -11.46 -7.55
C GLN A 163 -14.13 -12.64 -7.86
N ALA A 164 -15.16 -12.91 -7.04
CA ALA A 164 -16.10 -13.98 -7.30
C ALA A 164 -16.76 -13.83 -8.67
N GLN A 165 -17.25 -12.63 -8.99
CA GLN A 165 -17.87 -12.36 -10.29
C GLN A 165 -16.86 -12.48 -11.45
N ALA A 166 -15.61 -12.04 -11.28
CA ALA A 166 -14.57 -12.21 -12.28
C ALA A 166 -14.25 -13.71 -12.52
N PHE A 167 -14.23 -14.52 -11.47
CA PHE A 167 -13.96 -15.96 -11.56
C PHE A 167 -15.09 -16.71 -12.26
N ASP A 168 -16.34 -16.37 -11.99
CA ASP A 168 -17.50 -16.93 -12.70
C ASP A 168 -17.43 -16.63 -14.21
N TYR A 169 -17.05 -15.40 -14.58
CA TYR A 169 -16.88 -15.03 -15.98
C TYR A 169 -15.68 -15.71 -16.65
N LEU A 170 -14.56 -15.87 -15.93
CA LEU A 170 -13.43 -16.67 -16.42
C LEU A 170 -13.87 -18.10 -16.75
N GLN A 171 -14.61 -18.75 -15.83
CA GLN A 171 -15.13 -20.09 -16.04
C GLN A 171 -16.08 -20.16 -17.25
N ALA A 172 -16.99 -19.20 -17.39
CA ALA A 172 -17.91 -19.15 -18.53
C ALA A 172 -17.15 -19.01 -19.88
N LEU A 173 -16.11 -18.18 -19.91
CA LEU A 173 -15.27 -18.00 -21.10
C LEU A 173 -14.39 -19.22 -21.39
N GLU A 174 -14.04 -20.04 -20.40
CA GLU A 174 -13.32 -21.31 -20.58
C GLU A 174 -14.18 -22.40 -21.22
N VAL A 175 -15.44 -22.53 -20.78
CA VAL A 175 -16.39 -23.50 -21.35
C VAL A 175 -16.77 -23.15 -22.80
N GLY A 176 -16.80 -21.86 -23.13
CA GLY A 176 -17.13 -21.35 -24.45
C GLY A 176 -18.64 -21.14 -24.66
N GLY A 177 -19.00 -20.33 -25.65
CA GLY A 177 -20.40 -19.98 -25.94
C GLY A 177 -21.04 -18.97 -24.98
N ALA A 178 -20.25 -18.36 -24.09
CA ALA A 178 -20.71 -17.30 -23.20
C ALA A 178 -21.14 -16.05 -23.98
N ASP A 179 -22.22 -15.41 -23.54
CA ASP A 179 -22.56 -14.05 -23.96
C ASP A 179 -21.48 -13.10 -23.42
N LEU A 180 -20.84 -12.36 -24.32
CA LEU A 180 -19.77 -11.43 -23.95
C LEU A 180 -20.31 -10.13 -23.35
N ASN A 181 -21.57 -9.75 -23.62
CA ASN A 181 -22.11 -8.46 -23.20
C ASN A 181 -22.08 -8.26 -21.67
N PRO A 182 -22.51 -9.22 -20.83
CA PRO A 182 -22.43 -9.08 -19.37
C PRO A 182 -20.98 -9.01 -18.84
N ILE A 183 -20.06 -9.67 -19.54
CA ILE A 183 -18.63 -9.70 -19.18
C ILE A 183 -17.99 -8.34 -19.50
N VAL A 184 -18.29 -7.80 -20.67
CA VAL A 184 -17.87 -6.48 -21.11
C VAL A 184 -18.42 -5.41 -20.17
N ASP A 185 -19.72 -5.44 -19.86
CA ASP A 185 -20.33 -4.49 -18.93
C ASP A 185 -19.68 -4.54 -17.54
N PHE A 186 -19.35 -5.74 -17.06
CA PHE A 186 -18.62 -5.92 -15.80
C PHE A 186 -17.21 -5.31 -15.86
N ILE A 187 -16.43 -5.61 -16.89
CA ILE A 187 -15.07 -5.07 -17.04
C ILE A 187 -15.09 -3.53 -17.12
N GLU A 188 -16.00 -2.96 -17.92
CA GLU A 188 -16.06 -1.52 -18.12
C GLU A 188 -16.62 -0.77 -16.90
N ARG A 189 -17.70 -1.28 -16.29
CA ARG A 189 -18.41 -0.54 -15.23
C ARG A 189 -17.97 -0.91 -13.83
N ARG A 190 -17.58 -2.16 -13.59
CA ARG A 190 -17.27 -2.67 -12.25
C ARG A 190 -15.77 -2.75 -12.00
N LEU A 191 -14.98 -3.14 -13.00
CA LEU A 191 -13.51 -3.10 -12.92
C LEU A 191 -12.92 -1.78 -13.43
N CYS A 192 -13.74 -0.91 -14.03
CA CYS A 192 -13.35 0.39 -14.53
C CYS A 192 -12.17 0.33 -15.52
N VAL A 193 -12.30 -0.56 -16.51
CA VAL A 193 -11.33 -0.72 -17.61
C VAL A 193 -12.01 -0.36 -18.93
N LYS A 194 -11.49 0.60 -19.68
CA LYS A 194 -12.05 0.95 -20.99
C LYS A 194 -11.50 0.01 -22.05
N LEU A 195 -12.39 -0.80 -22.63
CA LEU A 195 -12.00 -1.73 -23.68
C LEU A 195 -11.78 -0.99 -25.00
N PRO A 196 -10.83 -1.44 -25.84
CA PRO A 196 -10.71 -0.94 -27.20
C PRO A 196 -11.95 -1.33 -28.04
N GLU A 197 -12.15 -0.67 -29.19
CA GLU A 197 -13.28 -0.98 -30.09
C GLU A 197 -13.31 -2.46 -30.51
N ASN A 198 -12.14 -3.07 -30.70
CA ASN A 198 -11.98 -4.47 -31.06
C ASN A 198 -11.39 -5.24 -29.87
N TYR A 199 -12.21 -6.11 -29.26
CA TYR A 199 -11.78 -7.05 -28.23
C TYR A 199 -12.21 -8.48 -28.60
N ASP A 200 -11.51 -9.47 -28.05
CA ASP A 200 -11.87 -10.88 -28.16
C ASP A 200 -11.92 -11.54 -26.77
N SER A 201 -12.42 -12.78 -26.71
CA SER A 201 -12.50 -13.52 -25.46
C SER A 201 -11.13 -13.73 -24.79
N ALA A 202 -10.03 -13.75 -25.53
CA ALA A 202 -8.70 -13.92 -24.97
C ALA A 202 -8.25 -12.66 -24.21
N MET A 203 -8.53 -11.47 -24.77
CA MET A 203 -8.31 -10.19 -24.10
C MET A 203 -9.16 -10.06 -22.83
N LEU A 204 -10.45 -10.40 -22.90
CA LEU A 204 -11.33 -10.35 -21.72
C LEU A 204 -10.83 -11.29 -20.61
N LYS A 205 -10.40 -12.51 -20.96
CA LYS A 205 -9.76 -13.45 -20.00
C LYS A 205 -8.53 -12.84 -19.36
N ARG A 206 -7.63 -12.23 -20.16
CA ARG A 206 -6.41 -11.60 -19.64
C ARG A 206 -6.69 -10.49 -18.66
N ILE A 207 -7.74 -9.69 -18.88
CA ILE A 207 -8.13 -8.60 -17.97
C ILE A 207 -8.71 -9.18 -16.67
N LEU A 208 -9.60 -10.17 -16.77
CA LEU A 208 -10.22 -10.80 -15.60
C LEU A 208 -9.22 -11.58 -14.74
N ASP A 209 -8.22 -12.23 -15.35
CA ASP A 209 -7.19 -13.05 -14.67
C ASP A 209 -5.96 -12.21 -14.27
N ARG A 210 -6.21 -11.15 -13.50
CA ARG A 210 -5.20 -10.27 -12.90
C ARG A 210 -5.36 -10.23 -11.38
N PRO A 211 -4.29 -9.93 -10.62
CA PRO A 211 -4.41 -9.49 -9.24
C PRO A 211 -5.38 -8.31 -9.14
N MET A 212 -6.11 -8.21 -8.03
CA MET A 212 -7.10 -7.16 -7.82
C MET A 212 -6.76 -6.35 -6.57
N ARG A 213 -7.05 -5.05 -6.62
CA ARG A 213 -6.99 -4.17 -5.46
C ARG A 213 -8.21 -3.28 -5.39
N VAL A 214 -8.74 -3.13 -4.18
CA VAL A 214 -9.78 -2.16 -3.85
C VAL A 214 -9.16 -1.13 -2.93
N CYS A 215 -9.12 0.12 -3.36
CA CYS A 215 -8.50 1.21 -2.62
C CYS A 215 -9.58 2.14 -2.06
N GLY A 216 -9.57 2.32 -0.74
CA GLY A 216 -10.32 3.38 -0.09
C GLY A 216 -9.75 4.74 -0.48
N MET A 217 -10.60 5.66 -0.89
CA MET A 217 -10.26 7.01 -1.32
C MET A 217 -10.97 8.03 -0.44
N VAL A 218 -10.22 8.94 0.18
CA VAL A 218 -10.79 10.02 0.99
C VAL A 218 -10.92 11.29 0.16
N ARG A 219 -11.87 12.17 0.50
CA ARG A 219 -11.97 13.49 -0.15
C ARG A 219 -10.68 14.26 0.04
N ASN A 220 -10.23 14.92 -1.04
CA ASN A 220 -9.02 15.71 -0.98
C ASN A 220 -9.32 17.08 -0.35
N GLU A 221 -8.81 17.31 0.86
CA GLU A 221 -8.94 18.58 1.59
C GLU A 221 -7.69 19.48 1.43
N GLY A 222 -6.85 19.20 0.42
CA GLY A 222 -5.61 19.92 0.12
C GLY A 222 -4.33 19.16 0.50
N GLU A 223 -4.44 17.87 0.81
CA GLU A 223 -3.31 17.03 1.17
C GLU A 223 -2.43 16.72 -0.07
N PRO A 224 -1.10 16.91 0.02
CA PRO A 224 -0.21 16.60 -1.09
C PRO A 224 -0.01 15.08 -1.21
N GLY A 225 -0.19 14.54 -2.42
CA GLY A 225 0.22 13.18 -2.75
C GLY A 225 -0.58 12.60 -3.92
N GLY A 226 -0.62 11.27 -3.99
CA GLY A 226 -1.23 10.55 -5.10
C GLY A 226 -2.76 10.56 -5.06
N GLY A 227 -3.37 10.51 -6.23
CA GLY A 227 -4.83 10.49 -6.39
C GLY A 227 -5.28 9.47 -7.44
N PRO A 228 -6.59 9.27 -7.58
CA PRO A 228 -7.17 8.38 -8.58
C PRO A 228 -7.22 9.05 -9.96
N PHE A 229 -6.67 8.38 -10.99
CA PHE A 229 -6.68 8.86 -12.37
C PHE A 229 -6.95 7.74 -13.37
N TRP A 230 -7.43 8.12 -14.55
CA TRP A 230 -7.37 7.25 -15.72
C TRP A 230 -5.97 7.29 -16.30
N THR A 231 -5.38 6.13 -16.53
CA THR A 231 -4.05 6.01 -17.16
C THR A 231 -4.09 5.03 -18.30
N VAL A 232 -3.28 5.28 -19.33
CA VAL A 232 -3.10 4.35 -20.46
C VAL A 232 -2.01 3.34 -20.09
N GLY A 233 -2.36 2.06 -20.02
CA GLY A 233 -1.42 0.97 -19.80
C GLY A 233 -0.51 0.72 -21.00
N ARG A 234 0.53 -0.09 -20.81
CA ARG A 234 1.46 -0.49 -21.90
C ARG A 234 0.78 -1.27 -23.04
N ASP A 235 -0.34 -1.92 -22.73
CA ASP A 235 -1.20 -2.60 -23.71
C ASP A 235 -2.16 -1.65 -24.44
N GLY A 236 -2.09 -0.34 -24.16
CA GLY A 236 -2.97 0.68 -24.71
C GLY A 236 -4.35 0.74 -24.06
N ILE A 237 -4.62 -0.08 -23.04
CA ILE A 237 -5.89 -0.13 -22.35
C ILE A 237 -5.93 0.94 -21.25
N GLU A 238 -6.99 1.73 -21.21
CA GLU A 238 -7.20 2.70 -20.15
C GLU A 238 -7.84 2.04 -18.92
N SER A 239 -7.27 2.25 -17.74
CA SER A 239 -7.83 1.79 -16.48
C SER A 239 -7.59 2.80 -15.36
N LEU A 240 -8.33 2.65 -14.26
CA LEU A 240 -8.10 3.44 -13.05
C LEU A 240 -6.78 3.06 -12.39
N GLN A 241 -5.95 4.05 -12.06
CA GLN A 241 -4.68 3.87 -11.36
C GLN A 241 -4.46 4.99 -10.34
N ILE A 242 -3.60 4.74 -9.36
CA ILE A 242 -3.11 5.78 -8.46
C ILE A 242 -1.89 6.41 -9.13
N ALA A 243 -1.95 7.72 -9.38
CA ALA A 243 -0.82 8.47 -9.94
C ALA A 243 -0.29 9.46 -8.90
N GLU A 244 1.03 9.53 -8.80
CA GLU A 244 1.73 10.50 -7.96
C GLU A 244 2.23 11.71 -8.77
N PRO A 245 2.48 12.88 -8.13
CA PRO A 245 2.95 14.07 -8.84
C PRO A 245 4.23 13.86 -9.67
N SER A 246 5.09 12.92 -9.26
CA SER A 246 6.34 12.57 -9.96
C SER A 246 6.11 11.83 -11.28
N GLN A 247 4.94 11.20 -11.46
CA GLN A 247 4.59 10.39 -12.63
C GLN A 247 3.83 11.19 -13.69
N ILE A 248 3.45 12.43 -13.39
CA ILE A 248 2.71 13.30 -14.30
C ILE A 248 3.67 14.27 -14.97
N ALA A 249 3.55 14.38 -16.30
CA ALA A 249 4.37 15.27 -17.11
C ALA A 249 4.29 16.70 -16.56
N PRO A 250 5.41 17.46 -16.52
CA PRO A 250 5.41 18.81 -15.96
C PRO A 250 4.35 19.76 -16.54
N GLY A 251 4.00 19.61 -17.83
CA GLY A 251 2.98 20.40 -18.51
C GLY A 251 1.53 19.99 -18.20
N GLU A 252 1.31 18.85 -17.55
CA GLU A 252 -0.01 18.31 -17.23
C GLU A 252 -0.31 18.30 -15.73
N ARG A 253 0.59 18.85 -14.90
CA ARG A 253 0.48 18.83 -13.43
C ARG A 253 -0.79 19.49 -12.90
N ASP A 254 -1.42 20.39 -13.66
CA ASP A 254 -2.69 20.99 -13.28
C ASP A 254 -3.84 19.97 -13.21
N VAL A 255 -3.72 18.81 -13.87
CA VAL A 255 -4.67 17.70 -13.70
C VAL A 255 -4.72 17.21 -12.25
N MET A 256 -3.64 17.33 -11.48
CA MET A 256 -3.66 16.97 -10.05
C MET A 256 -4.60 17.85 -9.25
N ARG A 257 -4.80 19.10 -9.68
CA ARG A 257 -5.70 20.04 -8.99
C ARG A 257 -7.17 19.68 -9.22
N THR A 258 -7.48 18.82 -10.20
CA THR A 258 -8.85 18.38 -10.47
C THR A 258 -9.23 17.12 -9.68
N ALA A 259 -8.26 16.45 -9.05
CA ALA A 259 -8.52 15.28 -8.22
C ALA A 259 -9.32 15.67 -6.96
N THR A 260 -10.56 15.22 -6.92
CA THR A 260 -11.48 15.41 -5.79
C THR A 260 -11.23 14.45 -4.63
N TYR A 261 -10.38 13.44 -4.85
CA TYR A 261 -10.01 12.42 -3.88
C TYR A 261 -8.50 12.23 -3.79
N PHE A 262 -8.06 11.68 -2.67
CA PHE A 262 -6.67 11.41 -2.32
C PHE A 262 -6.52 9.95 -1.91
N ASN A 263 -5.36 9.35 -2.17
CA ASN A 263 -5.02 7.99 -1.74
C ASN A 263 -4.44 7.96 -0.31
N PRO A 264 -5.19 7.51 0.71
CA PRO A 264 -4.70 7.35 2.08
C PRO A 264 -3.76 6.16 2.26
N VAL A 265 -3.51 5.38 1.20
CA VAL A 265 -2.89 4.04 1.26
C VAL A 265 -3.75 3.12 2.14
N ASP A 266 -5.04 3.05 1.85
CA ASP A 266 -5.95 2.06 2.41
C ASP A 266 -6.34 1.08 1.29
N ILE A 267 -5.56 0.00 1.16
CA ILE A 267 -5.64 -0.89 0.00
C ILE A 267 -5.92 -2.31 0.49
N VAL A 268 -6.90 -2.96 -0.12
CA VAL A 268 -7.20 -4.37 0.09
C VAL A 268 -6.90 -5.12 -1.20
N CYS A 269 -5.95 -6.06 -1.14
CA CYS A 269 -5.44 -6.80 -2.28
C CYS A 269 -5.95 -8.23 -2.29
N GLY A 270 -6.36 -8.71 -3.47
CA GLY A 270 -6.58 -10.12 -3.78
C GLY A 270 -5.49 -10.61 -4.74
N VAL A 271 -4.71 -11.60 -4.30
CA VAL A 271 -3.45 -12.01 -4.97
C VAL A 271 -3.48 -13.44 -5.53
N ARG A 272 -4.64 -14.08 -5.53
CA ARG A 272 -4.85 -15.42 -6.10
C ARG A 272 -5.83 -15.38 -7.26
N ASN A 273 -5.63 -16.27 -8.22
CA ASN A 273 -6.52 -16.47 -9.36
C ASN A 273 -7.72 -17.38 -9.02
N SER A 274 -8.60 -17.60 -10.01
CA SER A 274 -9.80 -18.44 -9.90
C SER A 274 -9.52 -19.90 -9.51
N ARG A 275 -8.28 -20.36 -9.63
CA ARG A 275 -7.82 -21.71 -9.26
C ARG A 275 -7.15 -21.76 -7.89
N GLY A 276 -7.15 -20.65 -7.14
CA GLY A 276 -6.46 -20.53 -5.84
C GLY A 276 -4.94 -20.43 -5.97
N VAL A 277 -4.40 -20.30 -7.19
CA VAL A 277 -2.96 -20.14 -7.40
C VAL A 277 -2.60 -18.67 -7.22
N LYS A 278 -1.60 -18.42 -6.37
CA LYS A 278 -1.06 -17.08 -6.16
C LYS A 278 -0.39 -16.57 -7.43
N PHE A 279 -0.70 -15.33 -7.81
CA PHE A 279 -0.02 -14.64 -8.89
C PHE A 279 1.42 -14.31 -8.48
N ASP A 280 2.35 -14.42 -9.43
CA ASP A 280 3.65 -13.78 -9.29
C ASP A 280 3.49 -12.28 -9.55
N LEU A 281 3.35 -11.51 -8.48
CA LEU A 281 3.01 -10.09 -8.53
C LEU A 281 4.04 -9.24 -9.28
N THR A 282 5.29 -9.72 -9.37
CA THR A 282 6.37 -9.05 -10.12
C THR A 282 6.09 -8.96 -11.61
N GLN A 283 5.26 -9.86 -12.14
CA GLN A 283 4.86 -9.89 -13.56
C GLN A 283 3.81 -8.83 -13.91
N TYR A 284 3.18 -8.22 -12.91
CA TYR A 284 2.10 -7.23 -13.06
C TYR A 284 2.57 -5.79 -12.78
N THR A 285 3.90 -5.58 -12.84
CA THR A 285 4.56 -4.29 -12.65
C THR A 285 4.81 -3.57 -13.97
N ASP A 286 4.89 -2.24 -13.96
CA ASP A 286 5.41 -1.44 -15.08
C ASP A 286 6.80 -0.85 -14.74
N PRO A 287 7.90 -1.46 -15.22
CA PRO A 287 9.26 -0.97 -15.01
C PRO A 287 9.52 0.45 -15.56
N ALA A 288 8.71 0.92 -16.51
CA ALA A 288 8.90 2.22 -17.15
C ALA A 288 8.47 3.40 -16.25
N THR A 289 7.73 3.15 -15.18
CA THR A 289 7.22 4.20 -14.29
C THR A 289 8.16 4.50 -13.11
N GLY A 290 9.37 3.94 -13.10
CA GLY A 290 10.43 4.37 -12.17
C GLY A 290 10.82 5.82 -12.43
N PHE A 291 11.33 6.51 -11.41
CA PHE A 291 11.71 7.92 -11.52
C PHE A 291 13.08 8.20 -10.91
N ILE A 292 13.71 9.30 -11.33
CA ILE A 292 14.98 9.74 -10.77
C ILE A 292 14.71 10.68 -9.60
N SER A 293 15.22 10.32 -8.43
CA SER A 293 15.23 11.17 -7.25
C SER A 293 16.58 11.88 -7.13
N SER A 294 16.56 13.15 -6.74
CA SER A 294 17.75 13.93 -6.37
C SER A 294 17.81 14.04 -4.86
N LYS A 295 18.93 13.64 -4.25
CA LYS A 295 19.17 13.68 -2.80
C LYS A 295 20.57 14.22 -2.53
N SER A 296 20.92 14.44 -1.27
CA SER A 296 22.29 14.74 -0.86
C SER A 296 22.79 13.68 0.12
N SER A 297 24.08 13.35 0.03
CA SER A 297 24.78 12.48 0.97
C SER A 297 26.16 13.05 1.25
N PHE A 298 26.53 13.13 2.52
CA PHE A 298 27.81 13.73 2.95
C PHE A 298 28.05 15.14 2.38
N GLY A 299 26.99 15.93 2.23
CA GLY A 299 27.05 17.29 1.65
C GLY A 299 27.25 17.32 0.13
N ARG A 300 27.28 16.17 -0.56
CA ARG A 300 27.36 16.06 -2.02
C ARG A 300 26.01 15.69 -2.60
N GLU A 301 25.62 16.34 -3.70
CA GLU A 301 24.42 15.96 -4.44
C GLU A 301 24.59 14.61 -5.13
N LEU A 302 23.53 13.82 -5.15
CA LEU A 302 23.44 12.56 -5.87
C LEU A 302 22.07 12.41 -6.53
N ARG A 303 22.02 11.54 -7.53
CA ARG A 303 20.79 11.03 -8.12
C ARG A 303 20.71 9.53 -7.93
N ALA A 304 19.51 9.00 -7.73
CA ALA A 304 19.27 7.57 -7.67
C ALA A 304 17.92 7.25 -8.33
N GLN A 305 17.86 6.11 -9.00
CA GLN A 305 16.60 5.61 -9.56
C GLN A 305 15.74 5.03 -8.43
N GLU A 306 14.50 5.48 -8.32
CA GLU A 306 13.47 4.81 -7.52
C GLU A 306 12.68 3.87 -8.44
N LEU A 307 12.41 2.66 -7.95
CA LEU A 307 11.63 1.66 -8.66
C LEU A 307 10.14 2.09 -8.71
N PRO A 308 9.35 1.54 -9.65
CA PRO A 308 7.91 1.76 -9.73
C PRO A 308 7.25 1.62 -8.36
N GLY A 309 6.65 2.68 -7.82
CA GLY A 309 6.07 2.69 -6.48
C GLY A 309 5.01 1.60 -6.27
N LEU A 310 4.96 1.03 -5.06
CA LEU A 310 4.12 -0.15 -4.73
C LEU A 310 2.69 -0.04 -5.25
N TRP A 311 1.97 1.01 -4.87
CA TRP A 311 0.57 1.23 -5.26
C TRP A 311 0.42 2.07 -6.53
N ASN A 312 1.50 2.39 -7.24
CA ASN A 312 1.40 3.02 -8.55
C ASN A 312 1.90 2.02 -9.60
N GLY A 313 3.14 2.13 -10.05
CA GLY A 313 3.69 1.31 -11.12
C GLY A 313 3.92 -0.15 -10.79
N ALA A 314 4.18 -0.51 -9.52
CA ALA A 314 4.33 -1.92 -9.14
C ALA A 314 2.99 -2.69 -9.17
N MET A 315 1.88 -1.96 -9.20
CA MET A 315 0.53 -2.50 -9.35
C MET A 315 -0.14 -2.03 -10.65
N SER A 316 0.64 -1.70 -11.67
CA SER A 316 0.13 -1.09 -12.91
C SER A 316 -0.79 -2.04 -13.69
N ASP A 317 -0.52 -3.35 -13.71
CA ASP A 317 -1.33 -4.33 -14.44
C ASP A 317 -2.34 -5.07 -13.53
N TRP A 318 -2.83 -4.37 -12.49
CA TRP A 318 -3.82 -4.89 -11.55
C TRP A 318 -5.22 -4.36 -11.88
N ASN A 319 -6.25 -5.17 -11.63
CA ASN A 319 -7.63 -4.68 -11.61
C ASN A 319 -7.80 -3.77 -10.39
N THR A 320 -8.03 -2.48 -10.64
CA THR A 320 -8.03 -1.44 -9.61
C THR A 320 -9.41 -0.80 -9.51
N VAL A 321 -10.00 -0.86 -8.31
CA VAL A 321 -11.30 -0.24 -8.03
C VAL A 321 -11.16 0.73 -6.87
N PHE A 322 -11.78 1.90 -7.01
CA PHE A 322 -11.78 2.95 -6.00
C PHE A 322 -13.12 3.05 -5.31
N VAL A 323 -13.09 3.17 -3.98
CA VAL A 323 -14.29 3.30 -3.14
C VAL A 323 -14.12 4.53 -2.26
N GLU A 324 -15.07 5.46 -2.30
CA GLU A 324 -15.08 6.59 -1.38
C GLU A 324 -15.25 6.08 0.06
N VAL A 325 -14.36 6.52 0.94
CA VAL A 325 -14.42 6.26 2.39
C VAL A 325 -14.37 7.58 3.16
N PRO A 326 -14.93 7.64 4.39
CA PRO A 326 -14.90 8.85 5.20
C PRO A 326 -13.47 9.30 5.50
N VAL A 327 -13.26 10.62 5.60
CA VAL A 327 -11.96 11.19 5.99
C VAL A 327 -11.50 10.71 7.38
N THR A 328 -12.43 10.29 8.24
CA THR A 328 -12.17 9.73 9.57
C THR A 328 -11.39 8.41 9.54
N THR A 329 -11.29 7.72 8.39
CA THR A 329 -10.41 6.54 8.23
C THR A 329 -8.95 6.92 7.92
N PHE A 330 -8.64 8.22 7.86
CA PHE A 330 -7.33 8.75 7.53
C PHE A 330 -6.86 9.75 8.60
N SER A 331 -6.06 9.23 9.53
CA SER A 331 -5.44 9.97 10.63
C SER A 331 -3.92 9.77 10.62
N PRO A 332 -3.19 10.26 9.58
CA PRO A 332 -1.75 10.09 9.52
C PRO A 332 -1.01 11.07 10.43
N VAL A 333 0.08 10.61 11.05
CA VAL A 333 1.01 11.48 11.79
C VAL A 333 2.24 11.76 10.94
N LYS A 334 2.31 12.91 10.26
CA LYS A 334 3.46 13.33 9.43
C LYS A 334 4.51 14.09 10.23
N VAL A 335 4.06 14.96 11.12
CA VAL A 335 4.88 15.73 12.08
C VAL A 335 4.37 15.53 13.50
N VAL A 336 5.20 15.81 14.50
CA VAL A 336 4.86 15.58 15.92
C VAL A 336 3.59 16.35 16.34
N THR A 337 3.35 17.54 15.79
CA THR A 337 2.16 18.33 16.09
C THR A 337 0.86 17.70 15.58
N ASP A 338 0.92 16.75 14.65
CA ASP A 338 -0.27 16.03 14.21
C ASP A 338 -0.88 15.19 15.34
N LEU A 339 -0.06 14.74 16.30
CA LEU A 339 -0.56 14.05 17.50
C LEU A 339 -1.46 14.93 18.38
N LEU A 340 -1.46 16.26 18.20
CA LEU A 340 -2.36 17.17 18.93
C LEU A 340 -3.75 17.26 18.30
N ARG A 341 -3.96 16.68 17.11
CA ARG A 341 -5.27 16.70 16.45
C ARG A 341 -6.26 15.79 17.21
N PRO A 342 -7.58 16.07 17.16
CA PRO A 342 -8.59 15.34 17.93
C PRO A 342 -8.55 13.83 17.73
N GLU A 343 -8.14 13.35 16.56
CA GLU A 343 -8.07 11.93 16.20
C GLU A 343 -7.06 11.16 17.05
N HIS A 344 -6.08 11.85 17.63
CA HIS A 344 -5.00 11.29 18.45
C HIS A 344 -5.12 11.65 19.94
N GLN A 345 -6.16 12.39 20.33
CA GLN A 345 -6.36 12.82 21.70
C GLN A 345 -7.37 11.91 22.44
N PRO A 346 -7.18 11.69 23.76
CA PRO A 346 -8.20 11.06 24.59
C PRO A 346 -9.52 11.84 24.54
N GLU A 347 -10.63 11.12 24.65
CA GLU A 347 -11.96 11.73 24.84
C GLU A 347 -12.22 12.18 26.28
#